data_AF-A0ABD7VSF4-F1
#
_entry.id   AF-A0ABD7VSF4-F1
#
_cell.length_a   1.000
_cell.length_b   1.000
_cell.length_c   1.000
_cell.angle_alpha   90.00
_cell.angle_beta   90.00
_cell.angle_gamma   90.00
#
_symmetry.space_group_name_H-M   'P 1'
#
loop_
_entity.id
_entity.type
_entity.pdbx_description
1 polymer ?
#
loop_
_entity_poly.entity_id
_entity_poly.type
_entity_poly.pdbx_seq_one_letter_code
_entity_poly.pdbx_strand_id
1 'polypeptide(L)'
;MKGGAVSESAPIYYEEMSKVAGTENDKQSITLIATDDAYNFGDYITLRSRTGHKPQVLTDRGAIISERMAEMMDAKVGDTITVTDSSGTERKVRVDGITEMHIGHFMFMTSGGYKHVFGERYQSNAYMVRLKNHETSNVESRSAKLIKLDGAKGIVQNTTSKKQVATIVDLPDQIMEVLILAAELLAVVILYNLTNLNVSERIRELPTIKVLGGLGVLVYRRLKTVDMLGALKSVE
;
A
#
# COMPACT_ATOMS: atom_id res chain seq x y z
N MET A 1 7.99 -7.69 -33.48
CA MET A 1 8.82 -6.71 -32.75
C MET A 1 10.01 -7.38 -32.03
N LYS A 2 10.87 -8.13 -32.72
CA LYS A 2 12.08 -8.71 -32.11
C LYS A 2 13.27 -7.75 -32.28
N GLY A 3 13.37 -6.77 -31.39
CA GLY A 3 14.53 -5.88 -31.28
C GLY A 3 15.36 -6.25 -30.04
N GLY A 4 16.64 -5.86 -29.98
CA GLY A 4 17.57 -6.28 -28.91
C GLY A 4 17.12 -6.00 -27.47
N ALA A 5 16.18 -5.08 -27.25
CA ALA A 5 15.64 -4.69 -25.94
C ALA A 5 14.35 -5.43 -25.52
N VAL A 6 13.67 -6.10 -26.45
CA VAL A 6 12.45 -6.88 -26.20
C VAL A 6 12.86 -8.31 -25.87
N SER A 7 12.40 -8.82 -24.73
CA SER A 7 12.55 -10.23 -24.38
C SER A 7 11.54 -11.05 -25.18
N GLU A 8 10.27 -10.72 -25.03
CA GLU A 8 9.14 -11.47 -25.56
C GLU A 8 8.00 -10.53 -25.95
N SER A 9 7.19 -10.94 -26.94
CA SER A 9 6.00 -10.22 -27.36
C SER A 9 4.92 -11.18 -27.84
N ALA A 10 3.69 -11.00 -27.37
CA ALA A 10 2.53 -11.79 -27.78
C ALA A 10 1.40 -10.88 -28.30
N PRO A 11 0.73 -11.24 -29.42
CA PRO A 11 -0.46 -10.54 -29.87
C PRO A 11 -1.62 -10.84 -28.91
N ILE A 12 -2.39 -9.82 -28.59
CA ILE A 12 -3.58 -9.93 -27.73
C ILE A 12 -4.72 -9.08 -28.30
N TYR A 13 -5.93 -9.40 -27.88
CA TYR A 13 -7.05 -8.47 -27.94
C TYR A 13 -7.16 -7.74 -26.61
N TYR A 14 -7.30 -6.43 -26.67
CA TYR A 14 -7.45 -5.52 -25.55
C TYR A 14 -8.69 -4.66 -25.77
N GLU A 15 -9.59 -4.65 -24.80
CA GLU A 15 -10.76 -3.78 -24.81
C GLU A 15 -11.08 -3.29 -23.40
N GLU A 16 -11.52 -2.04 -23.29
CA GLU A 16 -12.09 -1.52 -22.05
C GLU A 16 -13.62 -1.60 -22.14
N MET A 17 -14.18 -2.46 -21.31
CA MET A 17 -15.62 -2.62 -21.12
C MET A 17 -16.03 -1.84 -19.87
N SER A 18 -17.33 -1.80 -19.60
CA SER A 18 -17.82 -1.21 -18.37
C SER A 18 -18.96 -2.01 -17.76
N LYS A 19 -19.18 -1.81 -16.48
CA LYS A 19 -20.36 -2.28 -15.78
C LYS A 19 -20.78 -1.26 -14.74
N VAL A 20 -22.07 -1.01 -14.65
CA VAL A 20 -22.65 -0.29 -13.51
C VAL A 20 -22.78 -1.28 -12.36
N ALA A 21 -21.98 -1.11 -11.30
CA ALA A 21 -21.91 -2.01 -10.15
C ALA A 21 -21.31 -1.33 -8.91
N GLY A 22 -21.45 -1.96 -7.74
CA GLY A 22 -20.99 -1.44 -6.46
C GLY A 22 -22.08 -0.73 -5.66
N THR A 23 -21.75 -0.35 -4.43
CA THR A 23 -22.71 0.25 -3.46
C THR A 23 -23.26 1.60 -3.90
N GLU A 24 -22.48 2.36 -4.67
CA GLU A 24 -22.89 3.69 -5.17
C GLU A 24 -23.47 3.65 -6.60
N ASN A 25 -23.57 2.45 -7.18
CA ASN A 25 -24.12 2.24 -8.53
C ASN A 25 -23.37 3.02 -9.63
N ASP A 26 -22.04 3.05 -9.52
CA ASP A 26 -21.16 3.77 -10.43
C ASP A 26 -20.73 2.94 -11.63
N LYS A 27 -20.33 3.62 -12.70
CA LYS A 27 -19.74 3.00 -13.88
C LYS A 27 -18.29 2.58 -13.57
N GLN A 28 -18.07 1.27 -13.53
CA GLN A 28 -16.78 0.65 -13.27
C GLN A 28 -16.18 0.17 -14.60
N SER A 29 -14.92 0.53 -14.87
CA SER A 29 -14.18 0.06 -16.06
C SER A 29 -13.63 -1.34 -15.83
N ILE A 30 -13.78 -2.21 -16.83
CA ILE A 30 -13.27 -3.58 -16.82
C ILE A 30 -12.34 -3.77 -18.03
N THR A 31 -11.09 -4.14 -17.78
CA THR A 31 -10.14 -4.43 -18.84
C THR A 31 -10.27 -5.89 -19.29
N LEU A 32 -10.70 -6.09 -20.52
CA LEU A 32 -10.70 -7.39 -21.20
C LEU A 32 -9.36 -7.60 -21.91
N ILE A 33 -8.74 -8.74 -21.64
CA ILE A 33 -7.60 -9.25 -22.39
C ILE A 33 -7.96 -10.64 -22.91
N ALA A 34 -7.94 -10.82 -24.23
CA ALA A 34 -8.06 -12.14 -24.85
C ALA A 34 -6.80 -12.52 -25.61
N THR A 35 -6.48 -13.81 -25.62
CA THR A 35 -5.30 -14.35 -26.31
C THR A 35 -5.62 -15.65 -27.04
N ASP A 36 -4.95 -15.89 -28.16
CA ASP A 36 -4.94 -17.18 -28.84
C ASP A 36 -3.90 -18.14 -28.25
N ASP A 37 -2.91 -17.64 -27.51
CA ASP A 37 -1.87 -18.42 -26.85
C ASP A 37 -2.13 -18.55 -25.34
N ALA A 38 -3.16 -19.32 -25.01
CA ALA A 38 -3.55 -19.59 -23.63
C ALA A 38 -2.46 -20.30 -22.81
N TYR A 39 -1.57 -21.05 -23.48
CA TYR A 39 -0.53 -21.84 -22.83
C TYR A 39 0.64 -20.98 -22.36
N ASN A 40 1.12 -20.05 -23.20
CA ASN A 40 2.24 -19.16 -22.86
C ASN A 40 1.77 -17.84 -22.22
N PHE A 41 0.47 -17.64 -22.01
CA PHE A 41 -0.06 -16.43 -21.37
C PHE A 41 0.52 -16.18 -19.97
N GLY A 42 0.85 -17.27 -19.26
CA GLY A 42 1.47 -17.25 -17.94
C GLY A 42 2.82 -16.51 -17.87
N ASP A 43 3.55 -16.42 -18.99
CA ASP A 43 4.85 -15.72 -19.07
C ASP A 43 4.70 -14.20 -18.98
N TYR A 44 3.49 -13.69 -19.26
CA TYR A 44 3.17 -12.29 -19.22
C TYR A 44 2.27 -11.92 -18.04
N ILE A 45 1.26 -12.75 -17.74
CA ILE A 45 0.31 -12.54 -16.63
C ILE A 45 0.19 -13.81 -15.82
N THR A 46 0.55 -13.72 -14.54
CA THR A 46 0.39 -14.83 -13.60
C THR A 46 -1.07 -14.98 -13.19
N LEU A 47 -1.72 -16.04 -13.67
CA LEU A 47 -3.08 -16.42 -13.27
C LEU A 47 -3.02 -17.54 -12.24
N ARG A 48 -3.45 -17.26 -11.01
CA ARG A 48 -3.45 -18.24 -9.91
C ARG A 48 -4.53 -17.95 -8.87
N SER A 49 -5.01 -18.96 -8.16
CA SER A 49 -5.92 -18.76 -7.04
C SER A 49 -5.22 -18.06 -5.87
N ARG A 50 -5.95 -17.22 -5.12
CA ARG A 50 -5.43 -16.62 -3.87
C ARG A 50 -5.10 -17.71 -2.85
N THR A 51 -6.05 -18.60 -2.58
CA THR A 51 -5.87 -19.72 -1.66
C THR A 51 -5.08 -20.82 -2.33
N GLY A 52 -3.90 -21.14 -1.78
CA GLY A 52 -3.06 -22.25 -2.23
C GLY A 52 -2.31 -22.04 -3.55
N HIS A 53 -2.35 -20.83 -4.13
CA HIS A 53 -1.57 -20.43 -5.31
C HIS A 53 -1.64 -21.41 -6.49
N LYS A 54 -2.79 -22.05 -6.70
CA LYS A 54 -2.96 -23.02 -7.78
C LYS A 54 -2.97 -22.27 -9.11
N PRO A 55 -2.12 -22.65 -10.09
CA PRO A 55 -2.16 -22.05 -11.41
C PRO A 55 -3.54 -22.19 -12.05
N GLN A 56 -4.00 -21.17 -12.75
CA GLN A 56 -5.23 -21.20 -13.52
C GLN A 56 -4.89 -21.07 -15.01
N VAL A 57 -5.52 -21.90 -15.82
CA VAL A 57 -5.34 -21.91 -17.28
C VAL A 57 -6.60 -21.40 -17.93
N LEU A 58 -6.46 -20.54 -18.94
CA LEU A 58 -7.60 -20.04 -19.70
C LEU A 58 -8.24 -21.18 -20.51
N THR A 59 -9.56 -21.27 -20.47
CA THR A 59 -10.32 -22.25 -21.26
C THR A 59 -11.38 -21.55 -22.12
N ASP A 60 -11.86 -22.23 -23.16
CA ASP A 60 -12.91 -21.69 -24.04
C ASP A 60 -14.30 -21.64 -23.36
N ARG A 61 -14.43 -22.22 -22.16
CA ARG A 61 -15.72 -22.35 -21.46
C ARG A 61 -16.18 -21.04 -20.79
N GLY A 62 -15.27 -20.10 -20.57
CA GLY A 62 -15.58 -18.87 -19.87
C GLY A 62 -14.34 -18.00 -19.67
N ALA A 63 -14.49 -16.99 -18.82
CA ALA A 63 -13.43 -16.04 -18.49
C ALA A 63 -12.90 -16.27 -17.07
N ILE A 64 -11.62 -15.99 -16.88
CA ILE A 64 -11.00 -15.82 -15.57
C ILE A 64 -11.08 -14.34 -15.20
N ILE A 65 -11.65 -14.02 -14.04
CA ILE A 65 -11.79 -12.63 -13.58
C ILE A 65 -10.90 -12.34 -12.37
N SER A 66 -10.53 -11.08 -12.16
CA SER A 66 -9.82 -10.67 -10.94
C SER A 66 -10.70 -10.85 -9.70
N GLU A 67 -10.08 -11.17 -8.56
CA GLU A 67 -10.78 -11.27 -7.28
C GLU A 67 -11.57 -9.99 -6.95
N ARG A 68 -10.98 -8.82 -7.19
CA ARG A 68 -11.66 -7.54 -6.95
C ARG A 68 -12.91 -7.36 -7.82
N MET A 69 -12.88 -7.81 -9.07
CA MET A 69 -14.04 -7.79 -9.97
C MET A 69 -15.11 -8.77 -9.50
N ALA A 70 -14.72 -9.96 -9.05
CA ALA A 70 -15.64 -10.97 -8.53
C ALA A 70 -16.39 -10.46 -7.29
N GLU A 71 -15.69 -9.83 -6.35
CA GLU A 71 -16.28 -9.19 -5.16
C GLU A 71 -17.27 -8.09 -5.54
N MET A 72 -16.90 -7.22 -6.50
CA MET A 72 -17.76 -6.13 -6.96
C MET A 72 -19.07 -6.62 -7.59
N MET A 73 -19.01 -7.76 -8.28
CA MET A 73 -20.15 -8.35 -8.98
C MET A 73 -20.90 -9.41 -8.16
N ASP A 74 -20.45 -9.69 -6.92
CA ASP A 74 -20.89 -10.83 -6.10
C ASP A 74 -20.91 -12.17 -6.88
N ALA A 75 -19.86 -12.39 -7.69
CA ALA A 75 -19.78 -13.50 -8.63
C ALA A 75 -18.87 -14.62 -8.11
N LYS A 76 -19.28 -15.88 -8.34
CA LYS A 76 -18.51 -17.08 -8.02
C LYS A 76 -18.15 -17.86 -9.29
N VAL A 77 -17.20 -18.78 -9.14
CA VAL A 77 -16.84 -19.71 -10.23
C VAL A 77 -18.07 -20.52 -10.64
N GLY A 78 -18.40 -20.48 -11.94
CA GLY A 78 -19.58 -21.11 -12.52
C GLY A 78 -20.72 -20.16 -12.82
N ASP A 79 -20.73 -18.96 -12.22
CA ASP A 79 -21.78 -17.97 -12.43
C ASP A 79 -21.67 -17.31 -13.81
N THR A 80 -22.74 -16.64 -14.22
CA THR A 80 -22.77 -15.83 -15.45
C THR A 80 -22.92 -14.37 -15.07
N ILE A 81 -21.93 -13.57 -15.45
CA ILE A 81 -21.90 -12.13 -15.25
C ILE A 81 -22.30 -11.40 -16.52
N THR A 82 -22.81 -10.18 -16.38
CA THR A 82 -23.15 -9.31 -17.51
C THR A 82 -22.25 -8.09 -17.51
N VAL A 83 -21.56 -7.84 -18.62
CA VAL A 83 -20.70 -6.67 -18.86
C VAL A 83 -21.17 -5.90 -20.09
N THR A 84 -20.92 -4.60 -20.16
CA THR A 84 -21.26 -3.77 -21.32
C THR A 84 -20.00 -3.52 -22.14
N ASP A 85 -19.98 -3.96 -23.40
CA ASP A 85 -18.85 -3.80 -24.31
C ASP A 85 -18.69 -2.33 -24.77
N SER A 86 -17.62 -2.05 -25.54
CA SER A 86 -17.37 -0.69 -26.04
C SER A 86 -18.43 -0.17 -27.02
N SER A 87 -19.25 -1.06 -27.60
CA SER A 87 -20.40 -0.71 -28.44
C SER A 87 -21.65 -0.36 -27.64
N GLY A 88 -21.64 -0.54 -26.31
CA GLY A 88 -22.80 -0.35 -25.44
C GLY A 88 -23.71 -1.58 -25.36
N THR A 89 -23.29 -2.72 -25.90
CA THR A 89 -24.08 -3.97 -25.88
C THR A 89 -23.76 -4.77 -24.63
N GLU A 90 -24.80 -5.29 -23.97
CA GLU A 90 -24.61 -6.20 -22.85
C GLU A 90 -24.21 -7.61 -23.32
N ARG A 91 -23.15 -8.14 -22.71
CA ARG A 91 -22.60 -9.46 -22.97
C ARG A 91 -22.64 -10.31 -21.71
N LYS A 92 -23.12 -11.53 -21.86
CA LYS A 92 -23.14 -12.54 -20.79
C LYS A 92 -21.87 -13.36 -20.87
N VAL A 93 -21.14 -13.44 -19.77
CA VAL A 93 -19.85 -14.14 -19.68
C VAL A 93 -19.92 -15.11 -18.51
N ARG A 94 -19.55 -16.37 -18.75
CA ARG A 94 -19.42 -17.36 -17.68
C ARG A 94 -18.08 -17.19 -16.97
N VAL A 95 -18.09 -17.22 -15.65
CA VAL A 95 -16.88 -17.21 -14.81
C VAL A 95 -16.33 -18.62 -14.73
N ASP A 96 -15.19 -18.89 -15.38
CA ASP A 96 -14.49 -20.18 -15.32
C ASP A 96 -13.47 -20.23 -14.17
N GLY A 97 -12.99 -19.06 -13.74
CA GLY A 97 -12.01 -18.95 -12.65
C GLY A 97 -11.94 -17.56 -12.04
N ILE A 98 -11.35 -17.48 -10.85
CA ILE A 98 -11.06 -16.23 -10.15
C ILE A 98 -9.57 -16.23 -9.81
N THR A 99 -8.86 -15.22 -10.27
CA THR A 99 -7.40 -15.07 -10.08
C THR A 99 -7.09 -14.00 -9.03
N GLU A 100 -5.99 -14.20 -8.32
CA GLU A 100 -5.42 -13.23 -7.39
C GLU A 100 -4.99 -11.97 -8.15
N MET A 101 -5.75 -10.88 -8.00
CA MET A 101 -5.44 -9.55 -8.51
C MET A 101 -6.18 -8.51 -7.65
N HIS A 102 -5.41 -7.75 -6.87
CA HIS A 102 -5.92 -6.86 -5.81
C HIS A 102 -6.32 -5.46 -6.29
N ILE A 103 -5.92 -5.08 -7.50
CA ILE A 103 -6.16 -3.74 -8.06
C ILE A 103 -6.74 -3.89 -9.46
N GLY A 104 -7.77 -3.10 -9.74
CA GLY A 104 -8.44 -3.05 -11.04
C GLY A 104 -9.36 -4.24 -11.31
N HIS A 105 -10.18 -4.09 -12.34
CA HIS A 105 -11.14 -5.09 -12.77
C HIS A 105 -10.66 -5.69 -14.08
N PHE A 106 -10.25 -6.94 -14.04
CA PHE A 106 -9.68 -7.62 -15.20
C PHE A 106 -10.48 -8.85 -15.55
N MET A 107 -10.64 -9.07 -16.86
CA MET A 107 -11.25 -10.26 -17.43
C MET A 107 -10.31 -10.85 -18.47
N PHE A 108 -10.01 -12.13 -18.34
CA PHE A 108 -9.12 -12.88 -19.22
C PHE A 108 -9.87 -14.01 -19.89
N MET A 109 -9.68 -14.19 -21.19
CA MET A 109 -10.29 -15.31 -21.92
C MET A 109 -9.42 -15.76 -23.09
N THR A 110 -9.70 -16.95 -23.61
CA THR A 110 -9.11 -17.42 -24.86
C THR A 110 -9.79 -16.77 -26.07
N SER A 111 -9.15 -16.88 -27.23
CA SER A 111 -9.75 -16.49 -28.52
C SER A 111 -11.06 -17.26 -28.81
N GLY A 112 -11.14 -18.53 -28.37
CA GLY A 112 -12.36 -19.33 -28.43
C GLY A 112 -13.46 -18.78 -27.52
N GLY A 113 -13.14 -18.51 -26.25
CA GLY A 113 -14.05 -17.89 -25.30
C GLY A 113 -14.57 -16.52 -25.76
N TYR A 114 -13.70 -15.70 -26.35
CA TYR A 114 -14.08 -14.43 -26.96
C TYR A 114 -15.12 -14.62 -28.07
N LYS A 115 -14.86 -15.55 -29.01
CA LYS A 115 -15.81 -15.85 -30.08
C LYS A 115 -17.16 -16.32 -29.55
N HIS A 116 -17.18 -17.10 -28.47
CA HIS A 116 -18.43 -17.57 -27.85
C HIS A 116 -19.25 -16.44 -27.21
N VAL A 117 -18.58 -15.47 -26.58
CA VAL A 117 -19.26 -14.35 -25.89
C VAL A 117 -19.73 -13.27 -26.87
N PHE A 118 -18.87 -12.90 -27.82
CA PHE A 118 -19.09 -11.74 -28.68
C PHE A 118 -19.66 -12.11 -30.06
N GLY A 119 -19.56 -13.39 -30.47
CA GLY A 119 -19.99 -13.85 -31.79
C GLY A 119 -19.08 -13.42 -32.93
N GLU A 120 -18.03 -12.66 -32.63
CA GLU A 120 -17.07 -12.13 -33.60
C GLU A 120 -15.79 -12.96 -33.66
N ARG A 121 -15.09 -12.86 -34.80
CA ARG A 121 -13.78 -13.50 -34.94
C ARG A 121 -12.75 -12.70 -34.16
N TYR A 122 -12.06 -13.36 -33.23
CA TYR A 122 -10.89 -12.79 -32.54
C TYR A 122 -9.90 -12.22 -33.56
N GLN A 123 -9.55 -10.95 -33.39
CA GLN A 123 -8.48 -10.27 -34.11
C GLN A 123 -7.64 -9.50 -33.09
N SER A 124 -6.34 -9.76 -33.03
CA SER A 124 -5.46 -9.02 -32.13
C SER A 124 -5.41 -7.54 -32.49
N ASN A 125 -5.62 -6.67 -31.52
CA ASN A 125 -5.55 -5.21 -31.68
C ASN A 125 -4.44 -4.57 -30.81
N ALA A 126 -3.74 -5.39 -30.00
CA ALA A 126 -2.68 -4.95 -29.12
C ALA A 126 -1.56 -6.00 -29.03
N TYR A 127 -0.41 -5.59 -28.51
CA TYR A 127 0.72 -6.47 -28.22
C TYR A 127 1.12 -6.34 -26.76
N MET A 128 1.23 -7.48 -26.08
CA MET A 128 1.87 -7.54 -24.79
C MET A 128 3.38 -7.68 -25.01
N VAL A 129 4.17 -6.80 -24.39
CA VAL A 129 5.62 -6.71 -24.63
C VAL A 129 6.35 -6.77 -23.30
N ARG A 130 7.27 -7.73 -23.16
CA ARG A 130 8.16 -7.85 -22.03
C ARG A 130 9.55 -7.35 -22.41
N LEU A 131 10.04 -6.31 -21.74
CA LEU A 131 11.40 -5.79 -21.93
C LEU A 131 12.41 -6.61 -21.12
N LYS A 132 13.65 -6.73 -21.61
CA LYS A 132 14.74 -7.40 -20.88
C LYS A 132 15.21 -6.65 -19.64
N ASN A 133 15.28 -5.31 -19.75
CA ASN A 133 15.53 -4.44 -18.62
C ASN A 133 14.19 -3.89 -18.09
N HIS A 134 13.86 -4.24 -16.86
CA HIS A 134 12.62 -3.90 -16.18
C HIS A 134 12.66 -2.58 -15.39
N GLU A 135 13.78 -1.84 -15.42
CA GLU A 135 13.90 -0.53 -14.79
C GLU A 135 12.88 0.46 -15.35
N THR A 136 12.22 1.21 -14.45
CA THR A 136 11.14 2.12 -14.85
C THR A 136 11.60 3.18 -15.84
N SER A 137 12.81 3.73 -15.69
CA SER A 137 13.39 4.71 -16.61
C SER A 137 13.56 4.14 -18.03
N ASN A 138 14.03 2.88 -18.14
CA ASN A 138 14.13 2.19 -19.42
C ASN A 138 12.74 1.90 -20.01
N VAL A 139 11.78 1.46 -19.19
CA VAL A 139 10.40 1.23 -19.65
C VAL A 139 9.77 2.52 -20.17
N GLU A 140 9.88 3.62 -19.43
CA GLU A 140 9.41 4.95 -19.84
C GLU A 140 10.04 5.39 -21.17
N SER A 141 11.37 5.30 -21.30
CA SER A 141 12.09 5.68 -22.52
C SER A 141 11.68 4.83 -23.73
N ARG A 142 11.50 3.51 -23.52
CA ARG A 142 11.12 2.58 -24.60
C ARG A 142 9.67 2.76 -25.00
N SER A 143 8.75 2.94 -24.06
CA SER A 143 7.36 3.26 -24.35
C SER A 143 7.23 4.58 -25.11
N ALA A 144 7.99 5.62 -24.73
CA ALA A 144 8.01 6.89 -25.46
C ALA A 144 8.49 6.76 -26.92
N LYS A 145 9.29 5.74 -27.24
CA LYS A 145 9.66 5.42 -28.62
C LYS A 145 8.58 4.61 -29.33
N LEU A 146 7.95 3.67 -28.63
CA LEU A 146 6.91 2.80 -29.18
C LEU A 146 5.63 3.59 -29.54
N ILE A 147 5.25 4.60 -28.75
CA ILE A 147 4.05 5.41 -29.01
C ILE A 147 4.21 6.32 -30.22
N LYS A 148 5.46 6.60 -30.62
CA LYS A 148 5.77 7.41 -31.82
C LYS A 148 5.67 6.61 -33.12
N LEU A 149 5.41 5.31 -33.06
CA LEU A 149 5.17 4.50 -34.24
C LEU A 149 3.72 4.75 -34.71
N ASP A 150 3.53 5.03 -36.00
CA ASP A 150 2.22 5.35 -36.58
C ASP A 150 1.14 4.27 -36.36
N GLY A 151 1.54 3.04 -36.00
CA GLY A 151 0.63 1.93 -35.67
C GLY A 151 0.24 1.81 -34.19
N ALA A 152 0.75 2.67 -33.30
CA ALA A 152 0.51 2.57 -31.87
C ALA A 152 -0.49 3.63 -31.38
N LYS A 153 -1.73 3.21 -31.11
CA LYS A 153 -2.80 4.11 -30.60
C LYS A 153 -2.62 4.46 -29.11
N GLY A 154 -1.94 3.61 -28.35
CA GLY A 154 -1.76 3.78 -26.91
C GLY A 154 -0.77 2.77 -26.34
N ILE A 155 -0.24 3.06 -25.16
CA ILE A 155 0.61 2.14 -24.39
C ILE A 155 0.14 2.14 -22.94
N VAL A 156 -0.16 0.96 -22.42
CA VAL A 156 -0.44 0.75 -21.00
C VAL A 156 0.83 0.21 -20.33
N GLN A 157 1.35 0.95 -19.35
CA GLN A 157 2.59 0.61 -18.65
C GLN A 157 2.30 0.10 -17.23
N ASN A 158 2.52 -1.19 -16.97
CA ASN A 158 2.39 -1.74 -15.62
C ASN A 158 3.43 -1.20 -14.62
N THR A 159 4.56 -0.64 -15.08
CA THR A 159 5.59 -0.06 -14.19
C THR A 159 5.17 1.26 -13.55
N THR A 160 4.29 2.03 -14.21
CA THR A 160 3.78 3.29 -13.67
C THR A 160 2.85 3.03 -12.48
N SER A 161 2.05 1.97 -12.54
CA SER A 161 1.26 1.46 -11.41
C SER A 161 2.15 0.95 -10.27
N LYS A 162 3.31 0.32 -10.56
CA LYS A 162 4.27 -0.08 -9.52
C LYS A 162 4.88 1.10 -8.76
N LYS A 163 5.24 2.19 -9.44
CA LYS A 163 5.75 3.40 -8.76
C LYS A 163 4.67 4.04 -7.89
N GLN A 164 3.42 4.15 -8.38
CA GLN A 164 2.31 4.69 -7.59
C GLN A 164 2.02 3.82 -6.36
N VAL A 165 2.03 2.50 -6.51
CA VAL A 165 1.87 1.57 -5.38
C VAL A 165 3.05 1.65 -4.41
N ALA A 166 4.30 1.72 -4.90
CA ALA A 166 5.47 1.88 -4.04
C ALA A 166 5.40 3.18 -3.24
N THR A 167 5.07 4.31 -3.88
CA THR A 167 4.87 5.58 -3.17
C THR A 167 3.72 5.52 -2.16
N ILE A 168 2.65 4.76 -2.43
CA ILE A 168 1.57 4.54 -1.46
C ILE A 168 2.05 3.72 -0.25
N VAL A 169 2.89 2.71 -0.51
CA VAL A 169 3.47 1.83 0.52
C VAL A 169 4.56 2.52 1.35
N ASP A 170 5.25 3.52 0.78
CA ASP A 170 6.33 4.25 1.46
C ASP A 170 5.82 5.41 2.35
N LEU A 171 4.58 5.91 2.16
CA LEU A 171 4.01 7.00 2.97
C LEU A 171 3.91 6.69 4.47
N PRO A 172 3.47 5.48 4.91
CA PRO A 172 3.42 5.14 6.33
C PRO A 172 4.78 5.20 7.02
N ASP A 173 5.85 4.78 6.35
CA ASP A 173 7.20 4.78 6.93
C ASP A 173 7.69 6.21 7.18
N GLN A 174 7.47 7.12 6.23
CA GLN A 174 7.84 8.53 6.39
C GLN A 174 7.03 9.22 7.51
N ILE A 175 5.73 8.94 7.61
CA ILE A 175 4.89 9.48 8.69
C ILE A 175 5.32 8.92 10.04
N MET A 176 5.65 7.63 10.10
CA MET A 176 6.09 6.95 11.33
C MET A 176 7.41 7.54 11.86
N GLU A 177 8.38 7.84 10.99
CA GLU A 177 9.63 8.49 11.38
C GLU A 177 9.38 9.86 12.03
N VAL A 178 8.49 10.68 11.44
CA VAL A 178 8.11 11.99 12.00
C VAL A 178 7.40 11.83 13.35
N LEU A 179 6.52 10.83 13.50
CA LEU A 179 5.82 10.57 14.77
C LEU A 179 6.77 10.12 15.88
N ILE A 180 7.78 9.30 15.56
CA ILE A 180 8.81 8.88 16.52
C ILE A 180 9.61 10.10 16.99
N LEU A 181 10.07 10.95 16.07
CA LEU A 181 10.79 12.18 16.43
C LEU A 181 9.94 13.14 17.27
N ALA A 182 8.65 13.28 16.94
CA ALA A 182 7.73 14.09 17.73
C ALA A 182 7.52 13.53 19.14
N ALA A 183 7.43 12.21 19.28
CA ALA A 183 7.29 11.54 20.57
C ALA A 183 8.55 11.71 21.45
N GLU A 184 9.74 11.63 20.86
CA GLU A 184 11.00 11.88 21.57
C GLU A 184 11.08 13.33 22.07
N LEU A 185 10.78 14.31 21.21
CA LEU A 185 10.74 15.72 21.60
C LEU A 185 9.72 15.98 22.71
N LEU A 186 8.54 15.37 22.60
CA LEU A 186 7.51 15.49 23.62
C LEU A 186 7.96 14.90 24.96
N ALA A 187 8.65 13.75 24.94
CA ALA A 187 9.21 13.15 26.15
C ALA A 187 10.24 14.09 26.82
N VAL A 188 11.10 14.75 26.04
CA VAL A 188 12.05 15.76 26.56
C VAL A 188 11.32 16.93 27.22
N VAL A 189 10.25 17.45 26.60
CA VAL A 189 9.46 18.56 27.18
C VAL A 189 8.80 18.14 28.50
N ILE A 190 8.23 16.94 28.57
CA ILE A 190 7.61 16.42 29.80
C ILE A 190 8.66 16.27 30.89
N LEU A 191 9.82 15.68 30.59
CA LEU A 191 10.91 15.51 31.56
C LEU A 191 11.46 16.84 32.05
N TYR A 192 11.61 17.83 31.17
CA TYR A 192 12.03 19.18 31.55
C TYR A 192 11.03 19.83 32.51
N ASN A 193 9.73 19.73 32.23
CA ASN A 193 8.69 20.28 33.09
C ASN A 193 8.67 19.60 34.47
N LEU A 194 8.74 18.26 34.51
CA LEU A 194 8.80 17.51 35.76
C LEU A 194 10.06 17.83 36.56
N THR A 195 11.22 17.91 35.90
CA THR A 195 12.48 18.25 36.56
C THR A 195 12.42 19.65 37.16
N ASN A 196 11.91 20.63 36.40
CA ASN A 196 11.77 22.00 36.89
C ASN A 196 10.77 22.11 38.04
N LEU A 197 9.66 21.39 37.98
CA LEU A 197 8.69 21.33 39.07
C LEU A 197 9.34 20.76 40.33
N ASN A 198 10.00 19.60 40.23
CA ASN A 198 10.68 18.95 41.35
C ASN A 198 11.80 19.84 41.95
N VAL A 199 12.56 20.54 41.10
CA VAL A 199 13.59 21.48 41.54
C VAL A 199 12.96 22.70 42.23
N SER A 200 11.89 23.25 41.66
CA SER A 200 11.17 24.39 42.23
C SER A 200 10.56 24.06 43.59
N GLU A 201 10.00 22.86 43.76
CA GLU A 201 9.51 22.36 45.05
C GLU A 201 10.65 22.28 46.06
N ARG A 202 11.75 21.64 45.69
CA ARG A 202 12.93 21.50 46.56
C ARG A 202 13.52 22.86 46.97
N ILE A 203 13.56 23.84 46.07
CA ILE A 203 14.00 25.21 46.39
C ILE A 203 13.07 25.88 47.39
N ARG A 204 11.75 25.66 47.30
CA ARG A 204 10.79 26.22 48.24
C ARG A 204 10.94 25.63 49.65
N GLU A 205 11.35 24.37 49.77
CA GLU A 205 11.54 23.69 51.07
C GLU A 205 12.85 24.06 51.78
N LEU A 206 13.91 24.34 51.03
CA LEU A 206 15.26 24.60 51.54
C LEU A 206 15.37 25.80 52.54
N PRO A 207 14.70 26.95 52.35
CA PRO A 207 14.76 28.07 53.28
C PRO A 207 14.32 27.70 54.70
N THR A 208 13.23 26.95 54.82
CA THR A 208 12.68 26.53 56.11
C THR A 208 13.65 25.62 56.85
N ILE A 209 14.25 24.64 56.15
CA ILE A 209 15.28 23.76 56.72
C ILE A 209 16.51 24.56 57.16
N LYS A 210 16.95 25.54 56.35
CA LYS A 210 18.12 26.37 56.65
C LYS A 210 17.90 27.22 57.91
N VAL A 211 16.69 27.76 58.11
CA VAL A 211 16.34 28.54 59.31
C VAL A 211 16.30 27.66 60.56
N LEU A 212 15.65 26.49 60.50
CA LEU A 212 15.61 25.52 61.61
C LEU A 212 17.01 25.04 62.00
N GLY A 213 17.87 24.75 61.01
CA GLY A 213 19.28 24.40 61.25
C GLY A 213 20.04 25.51 61.97
N GLY A 214 19.85 26.78 61.57
CA GLY A 214 20.47 27.93 62.24
C GLY A 214 19.99 28.13 63.68
N LEU A 215 18.69 27.98 63.92
CA LEU A 215 18.10 28.04 65.27
C LEU A 215 18.63 26.92 66.18
N GLY A 216 18.74 25.70 65.65
CA GLY A 216 19.32 24.56 66.39
C GLY A 216 20.75 24.82 66.87
N VAL A 217 21.59 25.42 66.02
CA VAL A 217 22.98 25.78 66.38
C VAL A 217 23.02 26.85 67.49
N LEU A 218 22.12 27.83 67.46
CA LEU A 218 22.04 28.87 68.49
C LEU A 218 21.60 28.30 69.85
N VAL A 219 20.58 27.44 69.86
CA VAL A 219 20.10 26.77 71.08
C VAL A 219 21.20 25.89 71.68
N TYR A 220 21.89 25.10 70.84
CA TYR A 220 23.02 24.28 71.29
C TYR A 220 24.13 25.11 71.93
N ARG A 221 24.50 26.26 71.32
CA ARG A 221 25.50 27.17 71.91
C ARG A 221 25.05 27.72 73.26
N ARG A 222 23.78 28.11 73.40
CA ARG A 222 23.24 28.64 74.66
C ARG A 222 23.21 27.58 75.77
N LEU A 223 22.78 26.36 75.46
CA LEU A 223 22.76 25.24 76.41
C LEU A 223 24.17 24.94 76.92
N LYS A 224 25.16 24.85 76.02
CA LYS A 224 26.56 24.62 76.41
C LYS A 224 27.10 25.71 77.34
N THR A 225 26.72 26.97 77.13
CA THR A 225 27.11 28.07 78.05
C THR A 225 26.43 27.94 79.41
N VAL A 226 25.15 27.57 79.45
CA VAL A 226 24.40 27.38 80.71
C VAL A 226 24.93 26.20 81.51
N ASP A 227 25.21 25.06 80.86
CA ASP A 227 25.81 23.89 81.51
C ASP A 227 27.18 24.23 82.11
N MET A 228 27.98 25.01 81.38
CA MET A 228 29.29 25.48 81.86
C MET A 228 29.16 26.44 83.05
N LEU A 229 28.18 27.35 83.05
CA LEU A 229 27.87 28.23 84.20
C LEU A 229 27.33 27.45 85.40
N GLY A 230 26.51 26.42 85.17
CA GLY A 230 26.00 25.53 86.19
C GLY A 230 27.11 24.74 86.87
N ALA A 231 28.05 24.19 86.10
CA ALA A 231 29.23 23.53 86.61
C ALA A 231 30.17 24.47 87.40
N LEU A 232 30.24 25.75 87.03
CA LEU A 232 31.04 26.75 87.76
C LEU A 232 30.42 27.10 89.12
N LYS A 233 29.09 27.23 89.19
CA LYS A 233 28.36 27.48 90.45
C LYS A 233 28.35 26.30 91.42
N SER A 234 28.63 25.08 90.98
CA SER A 234 28.69 23.90 91.86
C SER A 234 30.07 23.67 92.51
N VAL A 235 31.04 24.57 92.28
CA VAL A 235 32.43 24.46 92.76
C VAL A 235 32.76 25.53 93.82
N GLU A 236 31.87 26.49 94.08
CA GLU A 236 31.85 27.34 95.28
C GLU A 236 30.99 26.72 96.38
#